data_AF-A0A963VPW0-F1
#
_entry.id   AF-A0A963VPW0-F1
#
_cell.length_a   1.000
_cell.length_b   1.000
_cell.length_c   1.000
_cell.angle_alpha   90.00
_cell.angle_beta   90.00
_cell.angle_gamma   90.00
#
_symmetry.space_group_name_H-M   'P 1'
#
loop_
_entity.id
_entity.type
_entity.pdbx_description
1 polymer ?
#
loop_
_entity_poly.entity_id
_entity_poly.type
_entity_poly.pdbx_seq_one_letter_code
_entity_poly.pdbx_strand_id
1 'polypeptide(L)'
;LDFGSMDFISAHNGAIPASAMRSPGQFEHRLMARAKAEICAAALGHGLVPAHNVCLDLKNESQVRSDASRARHEFGFLRMWSIHPAQIKPIVEAMRPDFSEAADAGAILLAAQAADWGPIRYKDELYDRASYRYYWTVLQRARVSGLDISAEAQAAFFA
;
A
#
# COMPACT_ATOMS: atom_id res chain seq x y z
N LEU A 1 12.12 -5.04 5.56
CA LEU A 1 12.50 -4.16 6.69
C LEU A 1 11.27 -4.08 7.58
N ASP A 2 11.44 -4.41 8.85
CA ASP A 2 10.30 -4.65 9.75
C ASP A 2 10.33 -3.60 10.87
N PHE A 3 9.19 -2.97 11.15
CA PHE A 3 9.13 -1.95 12.18
C PHE A 3 8.81 -2.54 13.55
N GLY A 4 9.77 -2.52 14.48
CA GLY A 4 9.56 -2.90 15.88
C GLY A 4 8.98 -1.74 16.70
N SER A 5 7.65 -1.59 16.72
CA SER A 5 7.00 -0.43 17.36
C SER A 5 7.23 -0.36 18.87
N MET A 6 7.14 -1.48 19.59
CA MET A 6 7.32 -1.52 21.05
C MET A 6 8.77 -1.22 21.44
N ASP A 7 9.75 -1.79 20.73
CA ASP A 7 11.17 -1.51 20.95
C ASP A 7 11.50 -0.06 20.63
N PHE A 8 10.96 0.47 19.52
CA PHE A 8 11.15 1.86 19.14
C PHE A 8 10.64 2.80 20.24
N ILE A 9 9.43 2.59 20.76
CA ILE A 9 8.89 3.42 21.85
C ILE A 9 9.74 3.30 23.12
N SER A 10 10.11 2.07 23.49
CA SER A 10 10.90 1.80 24.69
C SER A 10 12.28 2.45 24.65
N ALA A 11 12.91 2.50 23.46
CA ALA A 11 14.21 3.14 23.26
C ALA A 11 14.20 4.67 23.52
N HIS A 12 13.03 5.29 23.65
CA HIS A 12 12.90 6.71 23.96
C HIS A 12 12.69 7.00 25.46
N ASN A 13 12.87 6.00 26.33
CA ASN A 13 12.94 6.16 27.79
C ASN A 13 11.78 6.98 28.40
N GLY A 14 10.56 6.79 27.88
CA GLY A 14 9.35 7.47 28.34
C GLY A 14 9.02 8.81 27.66
N ALA A 15 9.89 9.32 26.78
CA ALA A 15 9.60 10.52 25.99
C ALA A 15 8.48 10.29 24.95
N ILE A 16 8.32 9.04 24.49
CA ILE A 16 7.15 8.60 23.72
C ILE A 16 6.19 7.90 24.70
N PRO A 17 4.94 8.34 24.84
CA PRO A 17 4.01 7.75 25.79
C PRO A 17 3.59 6.34 25.37
N ALA A 18 3.29 5.48 26.35
CA ALA A 18 2.80 4.12 26.11
C ALA A 18 1.53 4.06 25.26
N SER A 19 0.71 5.13 25.25
CA SER A 19 -0.46 5.24 24.36
C SER A 19 -0.09 5.14 22.87
N ALA A 20 1.15 5.47 22.49
CA ALA A 20 1.65 5.32 21.13
C ALA A 20 1.92 3.86 20.74
N MET A 21 1.86 2.89 21.67
CA MET A 21 1.93 1.46 21.35
C MET A 21 0.60 0.93 20.75
N ARG A 22 -0.49 1.68 20.91
CA ARG A 22 -1.83 1.30 20.48
C ARG A 22 -2.39 2.28 19.46
N SER A 23 -3.42 1.87 18.74
CA SER A 23 -4.14 2.75 17.84
C SER A 23 -5.07 3.69 18.61
N PRO A 24 -5.25 4.94 18.13
CA PRO A 24 -4.64 5.50 16.91
C PRO A 24 -3.20 6.05 17.12
N GLY A 25 -2.71 6.11 18.35
CA GLY A 25 -1.43 6.72 18.72
C GLY A 25 -0.21 6.17 17.95
N GLN A 26 -0.18 4.88 17.64
CA GLN A 26 0.89 4.25 16.86
C GLN A 26 1.01 4.80 15.43
N PHE A 27 -0.01 5.49 14.92
CA PHE A 27 -0.01 6.14 13.61
C PHE A 27 0.04 7.66 13.70
N GLU A 28 -0.52 8.25 14.76
CA GLU A 28 -0.68 9.71 14.87
C GLU A 28 0.41 10.40 15.70
N HIS A 29 1.06 9.68 16.61
CA HIS A 29 2.18 10.26 17.35
C HIS A 29 3.30 10.62 16.36
N ARG A 30 3.73 11.88 16.34
CA ARG A 30 4.60 12.43 15.27
C ARG A 30 5.90 11.65 15.08
N LEU A 31 6.54 11.19 16.16
CA LEU A 31 7.76 10.37 16.07
C LEU A 31 7.48 8.96 15.55
N MET A 32 6.31 8.39 15.84
CA MET A 32 5.91 7.08 15.31
C MET A 32 5.61 7.17 13.82
N ALA A 33 4.84 8.19 13.42
CA ALA A 33 4.51 8.45 12.02
C ALA A 33 5.79 8.67 11.20
N ARG A 34 6.71 9.51 11.70
CA ARG A 34 8.02 9.72 11.07
C ARG A 34 8.78 8.41 10.92
N ALA A 35 8.95 7.63 11.99
CA ALA A 35 9.73 6.39 11.94
C ALA A 35 9.15 5.36 10.96
N LYS A 36 7.82 5.22 10.92
CA LYS A 36 7.12 4.36 9.96
C LYS A 36 7.35 4.82 8.53
N ALA A 37 7.21 6.12 8.25
CA ALA A 37 7.42 6.69 6.91
C ALA A 37 8.87 6.51 6.43
N GLU A 38 9.86 6.75 7.29
CA GLU A 38 11.29 6.56 6.98
C GLU A 38 11.61 5.12 6.59
N ILE A 39 11.10 4.14 7.35
CA ILE A 39 11.30 2.72 7.04
C ILE A 39 10.65 2.33 5.71
N CYS A 40 9.43 2.81 5.45
CA CYS A 40 8.77 2.56 4.17
C CYS A 40 9.53 3.18 3.01
N ALA A 41 9.94 4.45 3.12
CA ALA A 41 10.71 5.14 2.09
C ALA A 41 12.04 4.42 1.80
N ALA A 42 12.77 4.02 2.84
CA ALA A 42 14.01 3.27 2.70
C ALA A 42 13.78 1.88 2.07
N ALA A 43 12.80 1.12 2.55
CA ALA A 43 12.51 -0.20 2.00
C ALA A 43 12.13 -0.13 0.52
N LEU A 44 11.18 0.74 0.17
CA LEU A 44 10.67 0.89 -1.19
C LEU A 44 11.76 1.43 -2.13
N GLY A 45 12.57 2.40 -1.68
CA GLY A 45 13.70 2.94 -2.45
C GLY A 45 14.76 1.89 -2.80
N HIS A 46 14.85 0.81 -2.02
CA HIS A 46 15.75 -0.32 -2.25
C HIS A 46 15.05 -1.58 -2.77
N GLY A 47 13.78 -1.49 -3.19
CA GLY A 47 13.02 -2.65 -3.71
C GLY A 47 12.74 -3.73 -2.66
N LEU A 48 12.82 -3.40 -1.38
CA LEU A 48 12.52 -4.29 -0.27
C LEU A 48 11.05 -4.14 0.17
N VAL A 49 10.51 -5.19 0.78
CA VAL A 49 9.16 -5.19 1.36
C VAL A 49 9.21 -4.52 2.75
N PRO A 50 8.53 -3.38 2.97
CA PRO A 50 8.30 -2.86 4.31
C PRO A 50 7.21 -3.68 5.02
N ALA A 51 7.51 -4.15 6.23
CA ALA A 51 6.58 -4.89 7.07
C ALA A 51 6.23 -4.10 8.34
N HIS A 52 4.93 -3.94 8.57
CA HIS A 52 4.35 -3.24 9.71
C HIS A 52 4.32 -4.14 10.96
N ASN A 53 4.32 -3.49 12.14
CA ASN A 53 4.22 -4.14 13.44
C ASN A 53 2.89 -4.90 13.68
N VAL A 54 2.80 -5.62 14.80
CA VAL A 54 1.55 -6.30 15.19
C VAL A 54 0.50 -5.32 15.69
N CYS A 55 -0.78 -5.70 15.60
CA CYS A 55 -1.84 -5.08 16.39
C CYS A 55 -1.87 -5.72 17.80
N LEU A 56 -1.85 -4.89 18.84
CA LEU A 56 -1.89 -5.36 20.24
C LEU A 56 -3.30 -5.74 20.72
N ASP A 57 -4.34 -5.47 19.93
CA ASP A 57 -5.68 -5.94 20.22
C ASP A 57 -5.88 -7.36 19.66
N LEU A 58 -6.02 -8.33 20.56
CA LEU A 58 -6.10 -9.75 20.20
C LEU A 58 -7.50 -10.19 19.78
N LYS A 59 -8.54 -9.44 20.16
CA LYS A 59 -9.95 -9.85 19.99
C LYS A 59 -10.72 -8.93 19.04
N ASN A 60 -10.27 -7.71 18.84
CA ASN A 60 -10.95 -6.76 17.98
C ASN A 60 -10.46 -6.83 16.53
N GLU A 61 -11.08 -7.70 15.73
CA GLU A 61 -10.78 -7.81 14.29
C GLU A 61 -10.98 -6.50 13.52
N SER A 62 -11.91 -5.64 13.94
CA SER A 62 -12.14 -4.35 13.29
C SER A 62 -10.96 -3.40 13.48
N GLN A 63 -10.36 -3.39 14.68
CA GLN A 63 -9.15 -2.62 14.94
C GLN A 63 -7.96 -3.15 14.14
N VAL A 64 -7.81 -4.48 14.05
CA VAL A 64 -6.75 -5.11 13.26
C VAL A 64 -6.88 -4.74 11.78
N ARG A 65 -8.09 -4.80 11.23
CA ARG A 65 -8.37 -4.38 9.85
C ARG A 65 -8.06 -2.90 9.63
N SER A 66 -8.44 -2.04 10.58
CA SER A 66 -8.16 -0.62 10.54
C SER A 66 -6.65 -0.35 10.54
N ASP A 67 -5.89 -0.98 11.44
CA ASP A 67 -4.44 -0.85 11.51
C ASP A 67 -3.77 -1.27 10.20
N ALA A 68 -4.18 -2.42 9.65
CA ALA A 68 -3.66 -2.92 8.38
C ALA A 68 -3.98 -1.97 7.21
N SER A 69 -5.21 -1.44 7.16
CA SER A 69 -5.63 -0.47 6.15
C SER A 69 -4.80 0.82 6.24
N ARG A 70 -4.66 1.40 7.43
CA ARG A 70 -3.82 2.61 7.63
C ARG A 70 -2.37 2.35 7.25
N ALA A 71 -1.81 1.21 7.67
CA ALA A 71 -0.45 0.83 7.31
C ALA A 71 -0.25 0.76 5.78
N ARG A 72 -1.22 0.20 5.05
CA ARG A 72 -1.19 0.08 3.59
C ARG A 72 -1.33 1.42 2.88
N HIS A 73 -2.36 2.18 3.23
CA HIS A 73 -2.82 3.35 2.47
C HIS A 73 -2.19 4.68 2.92
N GLU A 74 -1.80 4.82 4.18
CA GLU A 74 -1.19 6.06 4.69
C GLU A 74 0.35 6.01 4.68
N PHE A 75 0.94 4.82 4.85
CA PHE A 75 2.39 4.67 5.04
C PHE A 75 3.10 3.86 3.95
N GLY A 76 2.37 3.10 3.12
CA GLY A 76 2.97 2.30 2.06
C GLY A 76 3.58 0.96 2.52
N PHE A 77 3.19 0.45 3.69
CA PHE A 77 3.53 -0.92 4.08
C PHE A 77 2.90 -1.94 3.11
N LEU A 78 3.61 -3.03 2.84
CA LEU A 78 3.15 -4.10 1.93
C LEU A 78 2.94 -5.44 2.65
N ARG A 79 3.23 -5.47 3.95
CA ARG A 79 3.10 -6.63 4.84
C ARG A 79 2.82 -6.15 6.26
N MET A 80 2.19 -6.98 7.08
CA MET A 80 1.98 -6.74 8.51
C MET A 80 2.19 -8.03 9.30
N TRP A 81 2.75 -7.91 10.50
CA TRP A 81 2.89 -9.04 11.42
C TRP A 81 1.55 -9.41 12.08
N SER A 82 1.35 -10.70 12.33
CA SER A 82 0.22 -11.23 13.10
C SER A 82 0.75 -11.90 14.36
N ILE A 83 0.08 -11.69 15.50
CA ILE A 83 0.42 -12.35 16.78
C ILE A 83 -0.68 -13.30 17.26
N HIS A 84 -1.79 -13.40 16.52
CA HIS A 84 -2.92 -14.26 16.85
C HIS A 84 -3.65 -14.70 15.57
N PRO A 85 -4.11 -15.97 15.45
CA PRO A 85 -4.76 -16.46 14.23
C PRO A 85 -5.96 -15.64 13.75
N ALA A 86 -6.76 -15.08 14.67
CA ALA A 86 -7.89 -14.21 14.33
C ALA A 86 -7.47 -12.92 13.59
N GLN A 87 -6.20 -12.51 13.66
CA GLN A 87 -5.69 -11.33 12.96
C GLN A 87 -5.35 -11.61 11.49
N ILE A 88 -5.13 -12.88 11.11
CA ILE A 88 -4.59 -13.24 9.79
C ILE A 88 -5.53 -12.78 8.67
N LYS A 89 -6.81 -13.18 8.74
CA LYS A 89 -7.78 -12.86 7.68
C LYS A 89 -8.02 -11.34 7.54
N PRO A 90 -8.26 -10.58 8.62
CA PRO A 90 -8.37 -9.11 8.54
C PRO A 90 -7.14 -8.44 7.94
N ILE A 91 -5.93 -8.87 8.30
CA ILE A 91 -4.68 -8.34 7.75
C ILE A 91 -4.58 -8.62 6.25
N VAL A 92 -4.79 -9.87 5.83
CA VAL A 92 -4.68 -10.28 4.43
C VAL A 92 -5.67 -9.53 3.55
N GLU A 93 -6.90 -9.33 4.03
CA GLU A 93 -7.92 -8.59 3.29
C GLU A 93 -7.58 -7.11 3.17
N ALA A 94 -7.13 -6.45 4.24
CA ALA A 94 -6.83 -5.02 4.24
C ALA A 94 -5.51 -4.65 3.54
N MET A 95 -4.54 -5.57 3.48
CA MET A 95 -3.26 -5.37 2.79
C MET A 95 -3.32 -5.71 1.30
N ARG A 96 -4.42 -6.31 0.82
CA ARG A 96 -4.60 -6.67 -0.58
C ARG A 96 -4.44 -5.42 -1.46
N PRO A 97 -3.74 -5.50 -2.61
CA PRO A 97 -3.72 -4.39 -3.55
C PRO A 97 -5.15 -4.04 -3.98
N ASP A 98 -5.45 -2.75 -4.04
CA ASP A 98 -6.65 -2.28 -4.71
C ASP A 98 -6.42 -2.34 -6.22
N PHE A 99 -7.40 -2.89 -6.92
CA PHE A 99 -7.39 -3.04 -8.37
C PHE A 99 -8.61 -2.37 -9.01
N SER A 100 -9.34 -1.54 -8.26
CA SER A 100 -10.40 -0.68 -8.77
C SER A 100 -9.96 0.14 -9.98
N GLU A 101 -8.67 0.52 -10.01
CA GLU A 101 -8.05 1.29 -11.07
C GLU A 101 -7.60 0.46 -12.29
N ALA A 102 -7.75 -0.87 -12.30
CA ALA A 102 -7.25 -1.72 -13.40
C ALA A 102 -7.95 -1.43 -14.73
N ALA A 103 -9.26 -1.14 -14.70
CA ALA A 103 -10.01 -0.78 -15.89
C ALA A 103 -9.56 0.57 -16.46
N ASP A 104 -9.41 1.57 -15.59
CA ASP A 104 -8.90 2.90 -15.96
C ASP A 104 -7.46 2.80 -16.47
N ALA A 105 -6.62 1.96 -15.85
CA ALA A 105 -5.25 1.72 -16.29
C ALA A 105 -5.19 1.22 -17.73
N GLY A 106 -6.02 0.24 -18.10
CA GLY A 106 -6.12 -0.26 -19.47
C GLY A 106 -6.54 0.83 -20.45
N ALA A 107 -7.58 1.59 -20.11
CA ALA A 107 -8.09 2.67 -20.95
C ALA A 107 -7.07 3.80 -21.17
N ILE A 108 -6.40 4.24 -20.09
CA ILE A 108 -5.37 5.28 -20.12
C ILE A 108 -4.20 4.85 -20.99
N LEU A 109 -3.72 3.61 -20.83
CA LEU A 109 -2.56 3.11 -21.58
C LEU A 109 -2.87 2.89 -23.07
N LEU A 110 -4.08 2.43 -23.40
CA LEU A 110 -4.52 2.32 -24.80
C LEU A 110 -4.61 3.70 -25.46
N ALA A 111 -5.18 4.70 -24.77
CA ALA A 111 -5.23 6.06 -25.26
C ALA A 111 -3.83 6.69 -25.39
N ALA A 112 -2.94 6.40 -24.44
CA ALA A 112 -1.53 6.81 -24.51
C ALA A 112 -0.82 6.19 -25.71
N GLN A 113 -1.03 4.90 -25.98
CA GLN A 113 -0.47 4.20 -27.14
C GLN A 113 -0.98 4.81 -28.46
N ALA A 114 -2.27 5.14 -28.56
CA ALA A 114 -2.87 5.78 -29.73
C ALA A 114 -2.35 7.22 -29.96
N ALA A 115 -1.86 7.88 -28.91
CA ALA A 115 -1.26 9.20 -28.95
C ALA A 115 0.29 9.17 -29.01
N ASP A 116 0.88 8.06 -29.45
CA ASP A 116 2.34 7.86 -29.54
C ASP A 116 3.08 8.15 -28.21
N TRP A 117 2.43 7.79 -27.09
CA TRP A 117 2.89 8.06 -25.72
C TRP A 117 3.12 9.55 -25.43
N GLY A 118 2.42 10.42 -26.15
CA GLY A 118 2.25 11.83 -25.84
C GLY A 118 1.24 12.04 -24.69
N PRO A 119 1.07 13.29 -24.23
CA PRO A 119 0.09 13.62 -23.20
C PRO A 119 -1.36 13.41 -23.70
N ILE A 120 -2.22 12.90 -22.83
CA ILE A 120 -3.65 12.71 -23.12
C ILE A 120 -4.52 13.38 -22.05
N ARG A 121 -5.78 13.62 -22.40
CA ARG A 121 -6.84 13.95 -21.44
C ARG A 121 -7.72 12.73 -21.22
N TYR A 122 -7.96 12.34 -19.98
CA TYR A 122 -8.86 11.26 -19.60
C TYR A 122 -9.67 11.69 -18.37
N LYS A 123 -11.00 11.55 -18.40
CA LYS A 123 -11.92 12.01 -17.31
C LYS A 123 -11.58 13.41 -16.77
N ASP A 124 -11.30 14.35 -17.67
CA ASP A 124 -10.96 15.75 -17.38
C ASP A 124 -9.62 16.00 -16.66
N GLU A 125 -8.74 15.00 -16.61
CA GLU A 125 -7.39 15.11 -16.05
C GLU A 125 -6.32 14.89 -17.13
N LEU A 126 -5.13 15.45 -16.88
CA LEU A 126 -3.94 15.31 -17.72
C LEU A 126 -3.18 14.04 -17.33
N TYR A 127 -2.87 13.22 -18.32
CA TYR A 127 -1.99 12.07 -18.16
C TYR A 127 -0.81 12.16 -19.12
N ASP A 128 0.35 11.75 -18.65
CA ASP A 128 1.61 11.71 -19.39
C ASP A 128 2.45 10.50 -19.00
N ARG A 129 3.68 10.41 -19.52
CA ARG A 129 4.61 9.31 -19.24
C ARG A 129 4.91 9.09 -17.76
N ALA A 130 4.85 10.12 -16.92
CA ALA A 130 5.04 9.93 -15.48
C ALA A 130 3.87 9.15 -14.88
N SER A 131 2.64 9.52 -15.23
CA SER A 131 1.43 8.80 -14.81
C SER A 131 1.30 7.41 -15.46
N TYR A 132 1.68 7.24 -16.73
CA TYR A 132 1.59 5.95 -17.43
C TYR A 132 2.42 4.87 -16.73
N ARG A 133 3.56 5.20 -16.11
CA ARG A 133 4.36 4.25 -15.32
C ARG A 133 3.59 3.65 -14.16
N TYR A 134 2.77 4.46 -13.48
CA TYR A 134 1.91 4.01 -12.40
C TYR A 134 0.84 3.06 -12.94
N TYR A 135 0.08 3.48 -13.96
CA TYR A 135 -0.99 2.66 -14.54
C TYR A 135 -0.46 1.38 -15.18
N TRP A 136 0.74 1.41 -15.75
CA TRP A 136 1.42 0.21 -16.23
C TRP A 136 1.67 -0.79 -15.10
N THR A 137 2.16 -0.31 -13.96
CA THR A 137 2.38 -1.16 -12.79
C THR A 137 1.04 -1.74 -12.28
N VAL A 138 -0.03 -0.95 -12.26
CA VAL A 138 -1.38 -1.41 -11.88
C VAL A 138 -1.85 -2.51 -12.82
N LEU A 139 -1.75 -2.29 -14.13
CA LEU A 139 -2.20 -3.24 -15.16
C LEU A 139 -1.40 -4.55 -15.12
N GLN A 140 -0.07 -4.48 -14.96
CA GLN A 140 0.78 -5.65 -14.78
C GLN A 140 0.39 -6.46 -13.53
N ARG A 141 0.11 -5.78 -12.41
CA ARG A 141 -0.31 -6.46 -11.18
C ARG A 141 -1.70 -7.08 -11.30
N ALA A 142 -2.63 -6.41 -11.98
CA ALA A 142 -3.95 -6.96 -12.27
C ALA A 142 -3.82 -8.27 -13.06
N ARG A 143 -2.95 -8.30 -14.09
CA ARG A 143 -2.69 -9.49 -14.91
C ARG A 143 -2.14 -10.64 -14.08
N VAL A 144 -1.09 -10.39 -13.28
CA VAL A 144 -0.47 -11.41 -12.41
C VAL A 144 -1.44 -11.93 -11.36
N SER A 145 -2.37 -11.09 -10.90
CA SER A 145 -3.39 -11.45 -9.90
C SER A 145 -4.61 -12.15 -10.49
N GLY A 146 -4.64 -12.40 -11.81
CA GLY A 146 -5.74 -13.08 -12.48
C GLY A 146 -7.02 -12.24 -12.57
N LEU A 147 -6.92 -10.92 -12.46
CA LEU A 147 -8.08 -10.04 -12.64
C LEU A 147 -8.42 -9.88 -14.11
N ASP A 148 -9.70 -9.65 -14.36
CA ASP A 148 -10.20 -9.40 -15.70
C ASP A 148 -9.66 -8.06 -16.22
N ILE A 149 -9.05 -8.13 -17.39
CA ILE A 149 -8.49 -6.99 -18.12
C ILE A 149 -9.18 -7.00 -19.47
N SER A 150 -9.54 -5.83 -20.00
CA SER A 150 -10.21 -5.76 -21.30
C SER A 150 -9.42 -6.48 -22.39
N ALA A 151 -10.12 -7.12 -23.33
CA ALA A 151 -9.48 -7.90 -24.39
C ALA A 151 -8.52 -7.04 -25.22
N GLU A 152 -8.84 -5.76 -25.41
CA GLU A 152 -8.02 -4.79 -26.11
C GLU A 152 -6.70 -4.53 -25.37
N ALA A 153 -6.75 -4.31 -24.05
CA ALA A 153 -5.55 -4.09 -23.25
C ALA A 153 -4.72 -5.37 -23.11
N GLN A 154 -5.36 -6.55 -23.08
CA GLN A 154 -4.66 -7.82 -23.13
C GLN A 154 -3.88 -7.99 -24.45
N ALA A 155 -4.55 -7.74 -25.58
CA ALA A 155 -3.94 -7.85 -26.90
C ALA A 155 -2.83 -6.81 -27.13
N ALA A 156 -3.00 -5.59 -26.64
CA ALA A 156 -2.02 -4.52 -26.84
C ALA A 156 -0.74 -4.68 -26.02
N PHE A 157 -0.82 -5.27 -24.81
CA PHE A 157 0.29 -5.21 -23.85
C PHE A 157 0.78 -6.55 -23.31
N PHE A 158 0.05 -7.65 -23.51
CA PHE A 158 0.38 -8.96 -22.95
C PHE A 158 0.29 -10.13 -23.93
N ALA A 159 0.06 -9.84 -25.22
CA ALA A 159 0.07 -10.82 -26.31
C ALA A 159 1.47 -10.96 -26.94
#